data_AF-A0A396K1N0-F1
#
_entry.id   AF-A0A396K1N0-F1
#
_cell.length_a   1.000
_cell.length_b   1.000
_cell.length_c   1.000
_cell.angle_alpha   90.00
_cell.angle_beta   90.00
_cell.angle_gamma   90.00
#
_symmetry.space_group_name_H-M   'P 1'
#
loop_
_entity.id
_entity.type
_entity.pdbx_description
1 polymer ?
#
loop_
_entity_poly.entity_id
_entity_poly.type
_entity_poly.pdbx_seq_one_letter_code
_entity_poly.pdbx_strand_id
1 'polypeptide(L)'
;MPILVRFHYRHPDIFDRIFQITRGGISKASKTINLSEDIFAGYNSTLRQGYITHHEYIQVGKGIDVGLNQISLFESKVANGNGEQTLCRDVYRLGQRFDFFRMLPFYFTTVGFYFSIMITVLTGYVFL
;
A
#
# COMPACT_ATOMS: atom_id res chain seq x y z
N MET A 1 -15.05 13.69 10.18
CA MET A 1 -13.60 13.45 10.00
C MET A 1 -13.32 11.94 9.98
N PRO A 2 -13.51 11.17 8.89
CA PRO A 2 -13.55 9.72 9.08
C PRO A 2 -12.82 8.79 8.10
N ILE A 3 -11.98 9.19 7.13
CA ILE A 3 -11.15 8.23 6.38
C ILE A 3 -9.77 8.85 6.08
N LEU A 4 -8.79 8.62 6.95
CA LEU A 4 -7.38 9.03 6.80
C LEU A 4 -6.46 7.83 6.48
N VAL A 5 -7.06 6.69 6.13
CA VAL A 5 -6.37 5.42 5.90
C VAL A 5 -6.67 4.98 4.47
N ARG A 6 -5.97 5.56 3.50
CA ARG A 6 -6.03 5.18 2.08
C ARG A 6 -4.62 4.90 1.59
N PHE A 7 -4.12 3.70 1.86
CA PHE A 7 -2.81 3.31 1.33
C PHE A 7 -3.00 2.65 -0.03
N HIS A 8 -2.96 3.44 -1.10
CA HIS A 8 -3.09 2.93 -2.47
C HIS A 8 -1.87 3.28 -3.31
N TYR A 9 -1.37 2.27 -4.02
CA TYR A 9 -0.25 2.43 -4.95
C TYR A 9 -0.63 3.48 -6.00
N ARG A 10 0.28 4.43 -6.26
CA ARG A 10 0.15 5.48 -7.28
C ARG A 10 -0.73 6.69 -6.90
N HIS A 11 -1.00 6.91 -5.61
CA HIS A 11 -1.60 8.15 -5.12
C HIS A 11 -0.50 9.20 -4.79
N PRO A 12 -0.68 10.49 -5.16
CA PRO A 12 0.25 11.54 -4.75
C PRO A 12 -0.02 11.90 -3.28
N ASP A 13 0.63 11.16 -2.41
CA ASP A 13 0.61 11.39 -0.97
C ASP A 13 1.46 12.63 -0.65
N ILE A 14 0.86 13.65 -0.04
CA ILE A 14 1.61 14.83 0.41
C ILE A 14 2.13 14.54 1.82
N PHE A 15 3.46 14.45 1.93
CA PHE A 15 4.15 14.25 3.20
C PHE A 15 4.73 15.57 3.73
N ASP A 16 4.60 15.81 5.03
CA ASP A 16 5.38 16.83 5.71
C ASP A 16 6.87 16.43 5.72
N ARG A 17 7.65 17.15 4.92
CA ARG A 17 9.09 16.93 4.76
C ARG A 17 9.85 17.05 6.09
N ILE A 18 9.50 18.04 6.91
CA ILE A 18 10.22 18.29 8.18
C ILE A 18 9.93 17.16 9.16
N PHE A 19 8.67 16.71 9.22
CA PHE A 19 8.25 15.58 10.05
C PHE A 19 8.98 14.28 9.69
N GLN A 20 9.13 13.99 8.39
CA GLN A 20 9.74 12.74 7.93
C GLN A 20 11.27 12.73 8.04
N ILE A 21 11.95 13.82 7.68
CA ILE A 21 13.42 13.90 7.76
C ILE A 21 13.89 13.78 9.22
N THR A 22 13.23 14.47 10.14
CA THR A 22 13.60 14.45 11.57
C THR A 22 13.36 13.10 12.26
N ARG A 23 12.67 12.17 11.60
CA ARG A 23 12.28 10.86 12.16
C ARG A 23 12.83 9.68 11.36
N GLY A 24 13.86 9.89 10.52
CA GLY A 24 14.55 8.80 9.82
C GLY A 24 14.06 8.52 8.41
N GLY A 25 13.41 9.49 7.76
CA GLY A 25 13.08 9.44 6.34
C GLY A 25 11.70 8.86 6.00
N ILE A 26 11.41 8.88 4.70
CA ILE A 26 10.09 8.56 4.11
C ILE A 26 9.91 7.05 3.97
N SER A 27 10.87 6.32 3.37
CA SER A 27 10.70 4.91 3.05
C SER A 27 11.91 4.05 3.45
N LYS A 28 11.70 2.73 3.56
CA LYS A 28 12.77 1.75 3.81
C LYS A 28 13.55 1.53 2.50
N ALA A 29 14.83 1.91 2.48
CA ALA A 29 15.69 1.78 1.31
C ALA A 29 15.95 0.31 0.94
N SER A 30 15.12 -0.27 0.07
CA SER A 30 15.45 -1.51 -0.65
C SER A 30 14.79 -1.51 -2.02
N LYS A 31 15.63 -1.47 -3.07
CA LYS A 31 15.21 -1.40 -4.48
C LYS A 31 14.43 -2.64 -4.94
N THR A 32 14.54 -3.74 -4.19
CA THR A 32 13.99 -5.06 -4.55
C THR A 32 12.95 -5.59 -3.56
N ILE A 33 13.04 -5.23 -2.27
CA ILE A 33 12.21 -5.80 -1.16
C ILE A 33 11.13 -4.82 -0.67
N ASN A 34 11.19 -3.55 -1.08
CA ASN A 34 10.15 -2.56 -0.77
C ASN A 34 9.70 -1.90 -2.07
N LEU A 35 9.22 -2.71 -3.02
CA LEU A 35 8.78 -2.20 -4.33
C LEU A 35 7.60 -1.22 -4.22
N SER A 36 6.89 -1.26 -3.09
CA SER A 36 5.79 -0.36 -2.71
C SER A 36 6.24 0.72 -1.72
N GLU A 37 7.30 1.46 -2.07
CA GLU A 37 7.88 2.53 -1.24
C GLU A 37 6.82 3.51 -0.69
N ASP A 38 5.90 3.97 -1.54
CA ASP A 38 4.85 4.95 -1.18
C ASP A 38 3.94 4.40 -0.07
N ILE A 39 3.61 3.10 -0.13
CA ILE A 39 2.76 2.43 0.85
C ILE A 39 3.50 2.27 2.19
N PHE A 40 4.76 1.86 2.16
CA PHE A 40 5.58 1.74 3.38
C PHE A 40 5.87 3.10 4.02
N ALA A 41 5.97 4.15 3.21
CA ALA A 41 6.04 5.53 3.68
C ALA A 41 4.75 5.96 4.37
N GLY A 42 3.61 5.59 3.80
CA GLY A 42 2.30 5.71 4.43
C GLY A 42 2.26 5.05 5.80
N TYR A 43 2.64 3.78 5.89
CA TYR A 43 2.64 3.02 7.14
C TYR A 43 3.53 3.65 8.21
N ASN A 44 4.75 4.06 7.86
CA ASN A 44 5.66 4.71 8.81
C ASN A 44 5.13 6.05 9.31
N SER A 45 4.52 6.87 8.44
CA SER A 45 3.94 8.14 8.86
C SER A 45 2.77 7.91 9.82
N THR A 46 1.86 7.00 9.50
CA THR A 46 0.69 6.70 10.34
C THR A 46 1.10 6.06 11.67
N LEU A 47 2.08 5.16 11.69
CA LEU A 47 2.64 4.61 12.93
C LEU A 47 3.27 5.68 13.82
N ARG A 48 3.75 6.77 13.24
CA ARG A 48 4.33 7.92 13.96
C ARG A 48 3.31 9.02 14.26
N GLN A 49 2.03 8.77 14.02
CA GLN A 49 0.94 9.76 14.18
C GLN A 49 1.11 11.00 13.29
N GLY A 50 1.81 10.84 12.16
CA GLY A 50 1.88 11.84 11.11
C GLY A 50 0.56 11.95 10.35
N TYR A 51 0.29 13.13 9.81
CA TYR A 51 -0.85 13.38 8.93
C TYR A 51 -0.38 13.29 7.47
N ILE A 52 -1.09 12.48 6.67
CA ILE A 52 -0.90 12.40 5.22
C ILE A 52 -2.18 12.91 4.57
N THR A 53 -2.06 13.97 3.77
CA THR A 53 -3.18 14.46 2.95
C THR A 53 -3.11 13.84 1.57
N HIS A 54 -4.29 13.42 1.10
CA HIS A 54 -4.47 12.74 -0.17
C HIS A 54 -5.14 13.73 -1.11
N HIS A 55 -4.48 14.09 -2.21
CA HIS A 55 -5.00 15.05 -3.19
C HIS A 55 -5.20 14.35 -4.54
N GLU A 56 -6.45 14.25 -4.98
CA GLU A 56 -6.79 13.68 -6.28
C GLU A 56 -6.49 14.70 -7.38
N TYR A 57 -5.51 14.41 -8.24
CA TYR A 57 -5.24 15.20 -9.44
C TYR A 57 -5.93 14.56 -10.65
N ILE A 58 -6.84 15.31 -11.29
CA ILE A 58 -7.67 14.83 -12.40
C ILE A 58 -6.85 14.55 -13.69
N GLN A 59 -5.62 15.07 -13.79
CA GLN A 59 -4.98 15.25 -15.10
C GLN A 59 -3.47 15.03 -15.12
N VAL A 60 -2.97 13.99 -14.45
CA VAL A 60 -1.58 13.55 -14.61
C VAL A 60 -1.55 12.06 -14.93
N GLY A 61 -1.81 11.73 -16.19
CA GLY A 61 -1.54 10.39 -16.72
C GLY A 61 -0.04 10.25 -16.95
N LYS A 62 0.68 9.52 -16.09
CA LYS A 62 2.02 9.07 -16.42
C LYS A 62 1.88 8.18 -17.66
N GLY A 63 2.41 8.61 -18.81
CA GLY A 63 2.40 7.80 -20.03
C GLY A 63 3.01 6.44 -19.73
N ILE A 64 2.18 5.40 -19.70
CA ILE A 64 2.63 4.03 -19.58
C ILE A 64 2.54 3.47 -20.99
N ASP A 65 3.67 3.02 -21.52
CA ASP A 65 3.65 2.19 -22.72
C ASP A 65 2.81 0.94 -22.46
N VAL A 66 1.74 0.78 -23.23
CA VAL A 66 0.72 -0.28 -23.06
C VAL A 66 1.12 -1.60 -23.72
N GLY A 67 2.42 -1.87 -23.87
CA GLY A 67 2.90 -3.14 -24.39
C GLY A 67 2.59 -4.29 -23.44
N LEU A 68 2.12 -5.43 -23.96
CA LEU A 68 1.76 -6.60 -23.14
C LEU A 68 2.89 -7.04 -22.19
N ASN A 69 4.14 -6.94 -22.63
CA ASN A 69 5.30 -7.25 -21.79
C ASN A 69 5.44 -6.28 -20.60
N GLN A 70 5.21 -4.97 -20.83
CA GLN A 70 5.24 -3.97 -19.76
C GLN A 70 4.04 -4.08 -18.82
N ILE A 71 2.86 -4.44 -19.33
CA ILE A 71 1.67 -4.72 -18.51
C ILE A 71 1.94 -5.92 -17.59
N SER A 72 2.51 -7.01 -18.12
CA SER A 72 2.86 -8.19 -17.32
C SER A 72 3.91 -7.89 -16.25
N LEU A 73 4.93 -7.08 -16.59
CA LEU A 73 5.93 -6.61 -15.62
C LEU A 73 5.32 -5.68 -14.56
N PHE A 74 4.32 -4.88 -14.92
CA PHE A 74 3.59 -4.03 -13.98
C PHE A 74 2.74 -4.86 -13.01
N GLU A 75 1.94 -5.78 -13.53
CA GLU A 75 1.10 -6.68 -12.73
C GLU A 75 1.94 -7.53 -11.77
N SER A 76 3.05 -8.10 -12.25
CA SER A 76 3.98 -8.85 -11.39
C SER A 76 4.62 -7.97 -10.29
N LYS A 77 4.92 -6.70 -10.58
CA LYS A 77 5.40 -5.76 -9.55
C LYS A 77 4.32 -5.46 -8.51
N VAL A 78 3.08 -5.23 -8.93
CA VAL A 78 1.94 -4.99 -8.02
C VAL A 78 1.68 -6.22 -7.15
N ALA A 79 1.69 -7.42 -7.74
CA ALA A 79 1.50 -8.68 -7.01
C ALA A 79 2.60 -8.89 -5.95
N ASN A 80 3.87 -8.68 -6.31
CA ASN A 80 4.98 -8.77 -5.35
C ASN A 80 4.84 -7.75 -4.21
N GLY A 81 4.50 -6.49 -4.53
CA GLY A 81 4.31 -5.44 -3.53
C GLY A 81 3.16 -5.71 -2.55
N ASN A 82 2.09 -6.36 -2.99
CA ASN A 82 0.98 -6.78 -2.12
C ASN A 82 1.36 -8.00 -1.25
N GLY A 83 2.15 -8.93 -1.78
CA GLY A 83 2.71 -10.04 -1.00
C GLY A 83 3.62 -9.53 0.14
N GLU A 84 4.48 -8.57 -0.16
CA GLU A 84 5.33 -7.90 0.84
C GLU A 84 4.51 -7.22 1.94
N GLN A 85 3.43 -6.50 1.57
CA GLN A 85 2.53 -5.88 2.55
C GLN A 85 1.89 -6.91 3.47
N THR A 86 1.40 -8.03 2.92
CA THR A 86 0.76 -9.11 3.69
C THR A 86 1.70 -9.71 4.73
N LEU A 87 2.98 -9.84 4.40
CA LEU A 87 4.02 -10.38 5.29
C LEU A 87 4.67 -9.31 6.19
N CYS A 88 4.35 -8.03 6.00
CA CYS A 88 5.05 -6.96 6.70
C CYS A 88 4.59 -6.79 8.15
N ARG A 89 5.56 -6.66 9.07
CA ARG A 89 5.32 -6.35 10.50
C ARG A 89 4.61 -5.01 10.73
N ASP A 90 4.72 -4.08 9.79
CA ASP A 90 4.09 -2.76 9.92
C ASP A 90 2.57 -2.86 9.78
N VAL A 91 2.06 -3.80 8.97
CA VAL A 91 0.62 -4.13 8.85
C VAL A 91 0.09 -4.64 10.19
N TYR A 92 0.82 -5.56 10.84
CA TYR A 92 0.46 -6.06 12.17
C TYR A 92 0.39 -4.92 13.21
N ARG A 93 1.40 -4.03 13.23
CA ARG A 93 1.46 -2.90 14.16
C ARG A 93 0.37 -1.86 13.92
N LEU A 94 0.02 -1.61 12.66
CA LEU A 94 -1.09 -0.73 12.29
C LEU A 94 -2.43 -1.32 12.71
N GLY A 95 -2.63 -2.62 12.46
CA GLY A 95 -3.83 -3.35 12.88
C GLY A 95 -4.09 -3.25 14.38
N GLN A 96 -3.04 -3.34 15.22
CA GLN A 96 -3.18 -3.17 16.68
C GLN A 96 -3.55 -1.75 17.12
N ARG A 97 -3.36 -0.73 16.28
CA ARG A 97 -3.60 0.69 16.61
C ARG A 97 -4.86 1.27 15.97
N PHE A 98 -5.50 0.51 15.08
CA PHE A 98 -6.70 0.96 14.38
C PHE A 98 -7.97 0.47 15.08
N ASP A 99 -8.91 1.39 15.27
CA ASP A 99 -10.29 1.05 15.65
C ASP A 99 -10.98 0.31 14.50
N PHE A 100 -12.05 -0.44 14.79
CA PHE A 100 -12.81 -1.23 13.81
C PHE A 100 -13.14 -0.46 12.52
N PHE A 101 -13.61 0.78 12.64
CA PHE A 101 -13.97 1.63 11.49
C PHE A 101 -12.76 2.09 10.66
N ARG A 102 -11.56 2.12 11.23
CA ARG A 102 -10.31 2.43 10.52
C ARG A 102 -9.68 1.17 9.92
N MET A 103 -9.95 0.01 10.52
CA MET A 103 -9.48 -1.28 10.03
C MET A 103 -10.20 -1.73 8.76
N LEU A 104 -11.49 -1.39 8.61
CA LEU A 104 -12.26 -1.68 7.39
C LEU A 104 -11.64 -1.06 6.11
N PRO A 105 -11.44 0.26 6.01
CA PRO A 105 -10.82 0.84 4.82
C PRO A 105 -9.38 0.35 4.65
N PHE A 106 -8.62 0.15 5.73
CA PHE A 106 -7.29 -0.45 5.65
C PHE A 106 -7.29 -1.81 4.96
N TYR A 107 -8.21 -2.70 5.36
CA TYR A 107 -8.35 -4.03 4.77
C TYR A 107 -8.68 -3.94 3.27
N PHE A 108 -9.64 -3.10 2.88
CA PHE A 108 -10.03 -2.96 1.48
C PHE A 108 -8.96 -2.32 0.60
N THR A 109 -8.21 -1.34 1.12
CA THR A 109 -7.21 -0.64 0.30
C THR A 109 -5.87 -1.35 0.20
N THR A 110 -5.59 -2.28 1.11
CA THR A 110 -4.29 -2.99 1.18
C THR A 110 -4.44 -4.49 0.92
N VAL A 111 -4.43 -5.30 1.99
CA VAL A 111 -4.24 -6.76 1.95
C VAL A 111 -5.50 -7.52 1.53
N GLY A 112 -6.69 -6.94 1.72
CA GLY A 112 -7.96 -7.66 1.63
C GLY A 112 -8.31 -8.20 0.26
N PHE A 113 -8.01 -7.45 -0.82
CA PHE A 113 -8.22 -7.93 -2.19
C PHE A 113 -7.39 -9.17 -2.48
N TYR A 114 -6.10 -9.14 -2.12
CA TYR A 114 -5.17 -10.23 -2.39
C TYR A 114 -5.47 -11.47 -1.54
N PHE A 115 -5.84 -11.28 -0.27
CA PHE A 115 -6.27 -12.37 0.61
C PHE A 115 -7.54 -13.06 0.09
N SER A 116 -8.49 -12.29 -0.43
CA SER A 116 -9.74 -12.84 -1.00
C SER A 116 -9.47 -13.66 -2.27
N ILE A 117 -8.55 -13.20 -3.14
CA ILE A 117 -8.12 -13.96 -4.33
C ILE A 117 -7.43 -15.27 -3.93
N MET A 118 -6.52 -15.20 -2.96
CA MET A 118 -5.80 -16.38 -2.47
C MET A 118 -6.76 -17.44 -1.92
N ILE A 119 -7.76 -17.05 -1.11
CA ILE A 119 -8.80 -17.97 -0.63
C ILE A 119 -9.59 -18.56 -1.78
N THR A 120 -9.96 -17.75 -2.78
CA THR A 120 -10.74 -18.23 -3.94
C THR A 120 -9.96 -19.30 -4.72
N VAL A 121 -8.67 -19.06 -4.96
CA VAL A 121 -7.79 -20.03 -5.64
C VAL A 121 -7.62 -21.31 -4.83
N LEU A 122 -7.36 -21.21 -3.52
CA LEU A 122 -7.25 -22.39 -2.65
C LEU A 122 -8.54 -23.19 -2.61
N THR A 123 -9.69 -22.50 -2.52
CA THR A 123 -11.00 -23.12 -2.52
C THR A 123 -11.22 -23.88 -3.83
N GLY A 124 -10.91 -23.25 -4.97
CA GLY A 124 -10.92 -23.91 -6.27
C GLY A 124 -10.04 -25.16 -6.32
N TYR A 125 -8.83 -25.11 -5.76
CA TYR A 125 -7.91 -26.25 -5.72
C TYR A 125 -8.38 -27.39 -4.83
N VAL A 126 -9.08 -27.08 -3.73
CA VAL A 126 -9.65 -28.11 -2.83
C VAL A 126 -10.85 -28.83 -3.47
N PHE A 127 -11.58 -28.14 -4.34
CA PHE A 127 -12.76 -28.70 -5.03
C PHE A 127 -12.44 -29.37 -6.39
N LEU A 128 -11.20 -29.32 -6.85
CA LEU A 128 -10.71 -29.94 -8.10
C LEU A 128 -9.95 -31.24 -7.80
#